data_AF-A0A8E0R3Z9-F1
#
_entry.id   AF-A0A8E0R3Z9-F1
#
_cell.length_a   1.000
_cell.length_b   1.000
_cell.length_c   1.000
_cell.angle_alpha   90.00
_cell.angle_beta   90.00
_cell.angle_gamma   90.00
#
_symmetry.space_group_name_H-M   'P 1'
#
loop_
_entity.id
_entity.type
_entity.pdbx_description
1 polymer ?
#
loop_
_entity_poly.entity_id
_entity_poly.type
_entity_poly.pdbx_seq_one_letter_code
_entity_poly.pdbx_strand_id
1 'polypeptide(L)'
;MFDIFNMLKKEDHKEAKQVTRDTIIGDILDMDQTTAPYFMEIGMHCLGCPASRGESIEEACAVHGVDCDELIEKLNEHLAAKKA
;
A
#
# COMPACT_ATOMS: atom_id res chain seq x y z
N MET A 1 36.09 21.97 1.31
CA MET A 1 35.29 21.75 2.54
C MET A 1 33.80 22.08 2.34
N PHE A 2 33.37 22.60 1.17
CA PHE A 2 31.99 23.04 0.93
C PHE A 2 31.07 22.02 0.24
N ASP A 3 31.55 20.82 -0.12
CA ASP A 3 30.79 19.89 -0.96
C ASP A 3 30.30 18.61 -0.25
N ILE A 4 30.36 18.56 1.08
CA ILE A 4 29.72 17.45 1.85
C ILE A 4 28.25 17.77 2.13
N PHE A 5 27.90 19.05 2.27
CA PHE A 5 26.56 19.47 2.69
C PHE A 5 25.47 19.25 1.61
N ASN A 6 25.86 19.02 0.35
CA ASN A 6 24.95 18.85 -0.78
C ASN A 6 24.67 17.38 -1.17
N MET A 7 25.28 16.41 -0.46
CA MET A 7 25.12 14.97 -0.71
C MET A 7 24.09 14.30 0.22
N LEU A 8 23.58 15.03 1.23
CA LEU A 8 22.51 14.59 2.13
C LEU A 8 21.11 15.12 1.73
N LYS A 9 20.98 15.70 0.52
CA LYS A 9 19.74 16.38 0.05
C LYS A 9 19.14 15.76 -1.22
N LYS A 10 19.54 14.54 -1.56
CA LYS A 10 18.93 13.69 -2.59
C LYS A 10 19.07 12.27 -2.03
N GLU A 11 18.05 11.55 -1.61
CA GLU A 11 16.69 11.45 -2.13
C GLU A 11 15.74 11.26 -0.93
N ASP A 12 15.07 12.33 -0.52
CA ASP A 12 13.77 12.15 0.12
C ASP A 12 12.87 11.56 -0.97
N HIS A 13 12.63 10.25 -0.93
CA HIS A 13 11.46 9.64 -1.57
C HIS A 13 10.21 10.21 -0.90
N LYS A 14 9.94 11.48 -1.17
CA LYS A 14 8.75 12.22 -0.80
C LYS A 14 7.89 12.40 -2.05
N GLU A 15 7.72 11.31 -2.79
CA GLU A 15 6.56 11.15 -3.65
C GLU A 15 5.59 10.25 -2.89
N ALA A 16 4.32 10.60 -2.95
CA ALA A 16 3.30 10.10 -2.03
C ALA A 16 3.32 8.56 -1.96
N LYS A 17 3.11 8.02 -0.74
CA LYS A 17 2.62 6.66 -0.46
C LYS A 17 1.33 6.36 -1.26
N GLN A 18 1.43 6.31 -2.58
CA GLN A 18 0.32 6.01 -3.45
C GLN A 18 0.36 4.52 -3.68
N VAL A 19 -0.71 3.87 -3.28
CA VAL A 19 -0.95 2.46 -3.53
C VAL A 19 -1.20 2.28 -5.01
N THR A 20 -0.55 1.28 -5.60
CA THR A 20 -0.67 0.89 -7.01
C THR A 20 -0.95 -0.61 -7.10
N ARG A 21 -1.26 -1.11 -8.31
CA ARG A 21 -1.59 -2.54 -8.55
C ARG A 21 -0.49 -3.49 -8.11
N ASP A 22 0.77 -3.06 -8.26
CA ASP A 22 1.97 -3.83 -7.93
C ASP A 22 2.35 -3.74 -6.45
N THR A 23 1.62 -2.93 -5.66
CA THR A 23 1.95 -2.76 -4.23
C THR A 23 1.60 -4.02 -3.47
N ILE A 24 2.54 -4.46 -2.63
CA ILE A 24 2.36 -5.65 -1.79
C ILE A 24 1.41 -5.35 -0.63
N ILE A 25 0.45 -6.24 -0.40
CA ILE A 25 -0.57 -6.06 0.66
C ILE A 25 0.08 -5.91 2.05
N GLY A 26 1.14 -6.69 2.31
CA GLY A 26 1.94 -6.56 3.52
C GLY A 26 2.48 -5.15 3.74
N ASP A 27 3.00 -4.51 2.69
CA ASP A 27 3.56 -3.15 2.77
C ASP A 27 2.47 -2.12 3.07
N ILE A 28 1.26 -2.30 2.52
CA ILE A 28 0.12 -1.41 2.77
C ILE A 28 -0.34 -1.52 4.23
N LEU A 29 -0.43 -2.75 4.75
CA LEU A 29 -0.78 -3.02 6.15
C LEU A 29 0.28 -2.48 7.11
N ASP A 30 1.56 -2.52 6.73
CA ASP A 30 2.66 -1.96 7.51
C ASP A 30 2.69 -0.41 7.43
N MET A 31 2.24 0.16 6.31
CA MET A 31 2.03 1.60 6.17
C MET A 31 0.87 2.10 7.02
N ASP A 32 -0.24 1.35 7.05
CA ASP A 32 -1.41 1.63 7.88
C ASP A 32 -2.28 0.39 8.09
N GLN A 33 -2.28 -0.15 9.32
CA GLN A 33 -3.08 -1.32 9.69
C GLN A 33 -4.59 -1.08 9.62
N THR A 34 -5.05 0.18 9.59
CA THR A 34 -6.47 0.50 9.44
C THR A 34 -6.99 0.25 8.02
N THR A 35 -6.12 -0.12 7.08
CA THR A 35 -6.50 -0.60 5.75
C THR A 35 -6.96 -2.07 5.74
N ALA A 36 -6.73 -2.82 6.82
CA ALA A 36 -7.12 -4.23 6.94
C ALA A 36 -8.60 -4.54 6.59
N PRO A 37 -9.60 -3.72 6.99
CA PRO A 37 -11.00 -3.97 6.65
C PRO A 37 -11.27 -4.05 5.14
N TYR A 38 -10.61 -3.22 4.33
CA TYR A 38 -10.79 -3.24 2.87
C TYR A 38 -10.37 -4.58 2.25
N PHE A 39 -9.31 -5.21 2.78
CA PHE A 39 -8.89 -6.53 2.33
C PHE A 39 -9.77 -7.66 2.89
N MET A 40 -10.29 -7.50 4.12
CA MET A 40 -11.22 -8.48 4.71
C MET A 40 -12.55 -8.51 3.96
N GLU A 41 -13.04 -7.35 3.50
CA GLU A 41 -14.27 -7.22 2.70
C GLU A 41 -14.22 -8.02 1.39
N ILE A 42 -13.04 -8.11 0.77
CA ILE A 42 -12.84 -8.90 -0.45
C ILE A 42 -12.55 -10.39 -0.16
N GLY A 43 -12.53 -10.79 1.11
CA GLY A 43 -12.36 -12.19 1.52
C GLY A 43 -10.97 -12.55 2.05
N MET A 44 -10.02 -11.62 2.11
CA MET A 44 -8.68 -11.86 2.65
C MET A 44 -8.68 -11.83 4.18
N HIS A 45 -9.27 -12.83 4.82
CA HIS A 45 -9.34 -12.92 6.30
C HIS A 45 -8.01 -13.32 6.94
N CYS A 46 -7.07 -13.82 6.14
CA CYS A 46 -5.79 -14.35 6.58
C CYS A 46 -4.64 -13.34 6.43
N LEU A 47 -4.87 -12.04 6.71
CA LEU A 47 -3.86 -10.97 6.58
C LEU A 47 -2.62 -11.13 7.47
N GLY A 48 -2.59 -12.12 8.36
CA GLY A 48 -1.41 -12.52 9.13
C GLY A 48 -0.59 -13.65 8.48
N CYS A 49 -1.13 -14.34 7.46
CA CYS A 49 -0.42 -15.40 6.76
C CYS A 49 0.59 -14.81 5.77
N PRO A 50 1.84 -15.31 5.73
CA PRO A 50 2.85 -14.83 4.77
C PRO A 50 2.42 -14.93 3.31
N ALA A 51 1.58 -15.92 2.97
CA ALA A 51 1.01 -16.05 1.63
C ALA A 51 0.16 -14.82 1.26
N SER A 52 -0.87 -14.52 2.06
CA SER A 52 -1.77 -13.38 1.79
C SER A 52 -1.10 -12.02 1.89
N ARG A 53 -0.07 -11.89 2.74
CA ARG A 53 0.70 -10.64 2.85
C ARG A 53 1.68 -10.44 1.70
N GLY A 54 2.09 -11.51 1.02
CA GLY A 54 3.04 -11.48 -0.09
C GLY A 54 2.39 -11.26 -1.46
N GLU A 55 1.07 -11.28 -1.54
CA GLU A 55 0.32 -11.00 -2.77
C GLU A 55 0.34 -9.49 -3.09
N SER A 56 0.45 -9.17 -4.37
CA SER A 56 0.14 -7.84 -4.90
C SER A 56 -1.37 -7.58 -4.87
N ILE A 57 -1.78 -6.32 -4.97
CA ILE A 57 -3.20 -5.99 -5.10
C ILE A 57 -3.80 -6.65 -6.35
N GLU A 58 -3.10 -6.61 -7.49
CA GLU A 58 -3.60 -7.20 -8.73
C GLU A 58 -3.88 -8.71 -8.58
N GLU A 59 -2.96 -9.45 -7.98
CA GLU A 59 -3.13 -10.89 -7.73
C GLU A 59 -4.31 -11.16 -6.80
N ALA A 60 -4.41 -10.40 -5.70
CA ALA A 60 -5.53 -10.52 -4.78
C ALA A 60 -6.86 -10.21 -5.47
N CYS A 61 -6.94 -9.14 -6.27
CA CYS A 61 -8.14 -8.79 -7.02
C CYS A 61 -8.51 -9.87 -8.04
N ALA A 62 -7.53 -10.47 -8.71
CA ALA A 62 -7.75 -11.57 -9.65
C ALA A 62 -8.26 -12.85 -8.96
N VAL A 63 -7.73 -13.19 -7.78
CA VAL A 63 -8.15 -14.38 -7.01
C VAL A 63 -9.54 -14.17 -6.37
N HIS A 64 -9.82 -12.97 -5.89
CA HIS A 64 -11.04 -12.63 -5.16
C HIS A 64 -12.15 -12.05 -6.04
N GLY A 65 -11.89 -11.81 -7.33
CA GLY A 65 -12.89 -11.40 -8.31
C GLY A 65 -13.43 -9.98 -8.08
N VAL A 66 -12.58 -9.06 -7.65
CA VAL A 66 -12.95 -7.67 -7.35
C VAL A 66 -12.23 -6.68 -8.28
N ASP A 67 -12.80 -5.49 -8.43
CA ASP A 67 -12.17 -4.43 -9.22
C ASP A 67 -10.95 -3.86 -8.48
N CYS A 68 -9.79 -3.98 -9.13
CA CYS A 68 -8.51 -3.53 -8.59
C CYS A 68 -8.43 -2.00 -8.50
N ASP A 69 -9.01 -1.29 -9.46
CA ASP A 69 -8.96 0.17 -9.51
C ASP A 69 -9.85 0.77 -8.42
N GLU A 70 -11.03 0.20 -8.18
CA GLU A 70 -11.91 0.61 -7.07
C GLU A 70 -11.25 0.39 -5.70
N LEU A 71 -10.55 -0.74 -5.51
CA LEU A 71 -9.85 -1.02 -4.26
C LEU A 71 -8.69 -0.06 -4.04
N ILE A 72 -7.91 0.21 -5.09
CA ILE A 72 -6.78 1.15 -5.04
C ILE A 72 -7.26 2.58 -4.74
N GLU A 73 -8.37 3.01 -5.34
CA GLU A 73 -8.96 4.33 -5.08
C GLU A 73 -9.32 4.45 -3.59
N LYS A 74 -10.09 3.49 -3.04
CA LYS A 74 -10.47 3.47 -1.62
C LYS A 74 -9.26 3.49 -0.68
N LEU A 75 -8.23 2.69 -0.97
CA LEU A 75 -7.01 2.63 -0.16
C LEU A 75 -6.26 3.96 -0.19
N ASN A 76 -6.13 4.57 -1.38
CA ASN A 76 -5.46 5.86 -1.53
C ASN A 76 -6.22 7.00 -0.85
N GLU A 77 -7.55 7.04 -0.97
CA GLU A 77 -8.41 8.01 -0.27
C GLU A 77 -8.26 7.90 1.24
N HIS A 78 -8.30 6.68 1.78
CA HIS A 78 -8.12 6.43 3.22
C HIS A 78 -6.74 6.90 3.72
N LEU A 79 -5.68 6.54 2.98
CA LEU A 79 -4.31 6.94 3.31
C LEU A 79 -4.07 8.45 3.14
N ALA A 80 -4.80 9.12 2.25
CA ALA A 80 -4.76 10.56 2.07
C ALA A 80 -5.52 11.29 3.20
N ALA A 81 -6.69 10.80 3.60
CA ALA A 81 -7.50 11.38 4.66
C ALA A 81 -6.78 11.39 6.02
N LYS A 82 -5.95 10.38 6.30
CA LYS A 82 -5.15 10.31 7.54
C LYS A 82 -3.95 11.25 7.57
N LYS A 83 -3.53 11.79 6.42
CA LYS A 83 -2.44 12.77 6.33
C LYS A 83 -2.89 14.21 6.58
N ALA A 84 -4.21 14.44 6.68
CA ALA A 84 -4.81 15.73 7.04
C ALA A 84 -4.94 15.87 8.56
#